data_AF-A0A955N1L5-F1
#
_entry.id   AF-A0A955N1L5-F1
#
_cell.length_a   1.000
_cell.length_b   1.000
_cell.length_c   1.000
_cell.angle_alpha   90.00
_cell.angle_beta   90.00
_cell.angle_gamma   90.00
#
_symmetry.space_group_name_H-M   'P 1'
#
loop_
_entity.id
_entity.type
_entity.pdbx_description
1 polymer ?
#
loop_
_entity_poly.entity_id
_entity_poly.type
_entity_poly.pdbx_seq_one_letter_code
_entity_poly.pdbx_strand_id
1 'polypeptide(L)'
;MNEESRVPTEPIRATAHTSLSIAASYLLVLTDLIIFVFSFVLAFALIHETFGPGDIHWFAGFNFNPPASTGQSFIWKGMPTPMWNDFYPYVTGILIPLPIIRFLVMSRLQLYRIRGEISLLEDAIETFRGVTIGSILLIVVAFSLGGGRGETQLLTSRRVFPVDWMICMAGCIGSRALFRTAQKGARRAGHNLAPVI
;
A
#
# COMPACT_ATOMS: atom_id res chain seq x y z
N MET A 1 52.03 26.38 26.21
CA MET A 1 51.59 24.99 26.27
C MET A 1 50.10 25.01 26.63
N ASN A 2 49.22 25.11 25.63
CA ASN A 2 47.77 25.10 25.81
C ASN A 2 47.21 24.08 24.81
N GLU A 3 46.99 22.86 25.29
CA GLU A 3 46.18 21.84 24.61
C GLU A 3 44.71 22.17 24.87
N GLU A 4 44.11 22.83 23.89
CA GLU A 4 42.68 23.10 23.85
C GLU A 4 41.96 21.79 23.46
N SER A 5 41.31 21.16 24.45
CA SER A 5 40.54 19.93 24.26
C SER A 5 39.35 20.17 23.33
N ARG A 6 39.48 19.78 22.05
CA ARG A 6 38.33 19.62 21.17
C ARG A 6 37.55 18.38 21.60
N VAL A 7 36.47 18.59 22.34
CA VAL A 7 35.45 17.57 22.56
C VAL A 7 34.83 17.22 21.20
N PRO A 8 34.90 15.96 20.72
CA PRO A 8 34.31 15.57 19.44
C PRO A 8 32.79 15.45 19.62
N THR A 9 32.04 16.47 19.21
CA THR A 9 30.57 16.49 19.23
C THR A 9 29.94 15.76 18.03
N GLU A 10 30.73 15.08 17.19
CA GLU A 10 30.30 14.47 15.93
C GLU A 10 29.48 13.16 15.99
N PRO A 11 29.64 12.22 16.95
CA PRO A 11 28.99 10.91 16.81
C PRO A 11 27.47 10.93 17.08
N ILE A 12 26.99 11.85 17.93
CA ILE A 12 25.58 11.92 18.32
C ILE A 12 24.71 12.51 17.20
N ARG A 13 25.25 13.43 16.40
CA ARG A 13 24.52 14.04 15.28
C ARG A 13 24.37 13.08 14.12
N ALA A 14 25.42 12.31 13.80
CA ALA A 14 25.39 11.32 12.73
C ALA A 14 24.35 10.21 12.99
N THR A 15 24.31 9.67 14.21
CA THR A 15 23.36 8.62 14.61
C THR A 15 21.89 9.09 14.57
N ALA A 16 21.61 10.35 14.91
CA ALA A 16 20.27 10.93 14.84
C ALA A 16 19.73 11.11 13.40
N HIS A 17 20.59 11.41 12.43
CA HIS A 17 20.15 11.53 11.02
C HIS A 17 19.87 10.15 10.38
N THR A 18 20.64 9.14 10.75
CA THR A 18 20.44 7.76 10.26
C THR A 18 19.14 7.16 10.80
N SER A 19 18.80 7.35 12.07
CA SER A 19 17.56 6.82 12.65
C SER A 19 16.30 7.45 12.03
N LEU A 20 16.36 8.74 11.69
CA LEU A 20 15.22 9.50 11.18
C LEU A 20 14.92 9.18 9.70
N SER A 21 15.95 8.94 8.89
CA SER A 21 15.79 8.46 7.51
C SER A 21 15.25 7.03 7.45
N ILE A 22 15.71 6.15 8.35
CA ILE A 22 15.18 4.78 8.48
C ILE A 22 13.69 4.80 8.88
N ALA A 23 13.33 5.62 9.87
CA ALA A 23 11.94 5.76 10.31
C ALA A 23 11.01 6.26 9.18
N ALA A 24 11.48 7.22 8.37
CA ALA A 24 10.74 7.73 7.22
C ALA A 24 10.49 6.65 6.15
N SER A 25 11.49 5.80 5.87
CA SER A 25 11.32 4.65 4.96
C SER A 25 10.28 3.65 5.48
N TYR A 26 10.30 3.32 6.77
CA TYR A 26 9.29 2.42 7.36
C TYR A 26 7.88 3.01 7.31
N LEU A 27 7.72 4.31 7.55
CA LEU A 27 6.43 4.99 7.48
C LEU A 27 5.87 4.97 6.05
N LEU A 28 6.75 5.11 5.05
CA LEU A 28 6.36 5.06 3.64
C LEU A 28 5.96 3.63 3.22
N VAL A 29 6.70 2.62 3.66
CA VAL A 29 6.32 1.21 3.46
C VAL A 29 4.97 0.91 4.09
N LEU A 30 4.75 1.32 5.35
CA LEU A 30 3.48 1.11 6.03
C LEU A 30 2.32 1.80 5.29
N THR A 31 2.55 3.03 4.83
CA THR A 31 1.57 3.80 4.05
C THR A 31 1.22 3.10 2.75
N ASP A 32 2.22 2.62 2.00
CA ASP A 32 2.02 1.88 0.76
C ASP A 32 1.28 0.56 1.00
N LEU A 33 1.60 -0.19 2.06
CA LEU A 33 0.88 -1.42 2.43
C LEU A 33 -0.60 -1.16 2.72
N ILE A 34 -0.91 -0.08 3.45
CA ILE A 34 -2.29 0.34 3.71
C ILE A 34 -2.98 0.70 2.39
N ILE A 35 -2.31 1.46 1.51
CA ILE A 35 -2.84 1.82 0.19
C ILE A 35 -3.12 0.56 -0.63
N PHE A 36 -2.25 -0.44 -0.63
CA PHE A 36 -2.45 -1.67 -1.41
C PHE A 36 -3.72 -2.40 -0.98
N VAL A 37 -3.93 -2.60 0.33
CA VAL A 37 -5.11 -3.28 0.83
C VAL A 37 -6.37 -2.42 0.61
N PHE A 38 -6.29 -1.14 0.94
CA PHE A 38 -7.43 -0.23 0.86
C PHE A 38 -7.88 0.02 -0.58
N SER A 39 -6.95 0.17 -1.52
CA SER A 39 -7.28 0.37 -2.95
C SER A 39 -8.06 -0.80 -3.53
N PHE A 40 -7.68 -2.04 -3.20
CA PHE A 40 -8.39 -3.22 -3.67
C PHE A 40 -9.80 -3.33 -3.07
N VAL A 41 -9.93 -3.12 -1.76
CA VAL A 41 -11.23 -3.13 -1.05
C VAL A 41 -12.14 -2.04 -1.61
N LEU A 42 -11.61 -0.82 -1.80
CA LEU A 42 -12.36 0.30 -2.35
C LEU A 42 -12.75 0.05 -3.81
N ALA A 43 -11.88 -0.54 -4.62
CA ALA A 43 -12.19 -0.90 -6.00
C ALA A 43 -13.32 -1.93 -6.08
N PHE A 44 -13.28 -2.96 -5.24
CA PHE A 44 -14.34 -3.96 -5.15
C PHE A 44 -15.67 -3.32 -4.74
N ALA A 45 -15.64 -2.44 -3.74
CA ALA A 45 -16.81 -1.68 -3.31
C ALA A 45 -17.38 -0.81 -4.45
N LEU A 46 -16.56 -0.03 -5.15
CA LEU A 46 -17.05 0.88 -6.20
C LEU A 46 -17.71 0.15 -7.39
N ILE A 47 -17.38 -1.13 -7.61
CA ILE A 47 -17.90 -1.91 -8.73
C ILE A 47 -19.19 -2.65 -8.39
N HIS A 48 -19.37 -3.05 -7.13
CA HIS A 48 -20.64 -3.59 -6.69
C HIS A 48 -21.61 -2.43 -6.48
N GLU A 49 -22.46 -2.17 -7.49
CA GLU A 49 -23.42 -1.04 -7.58
C GLU A 49 -24.46 -0.93 -6.43
N THR A 50 -24.36 -1.74 -5.39
CA THR A 50 -25.30 -1.82 -4.26
C THR A 50 -25.04 -0.82 -3.13
N PHE A 51 -24.09 0.11 -3.24
CA PHE A 51 -23.73 1.00 -2.13
C PHE A 51 -24.66 2.21 -1.97
N GLY A 52 -25.42 2.20 -0.88
CA GLY A 52 -26.09 3.37 -0.36
C GLY A 52 -25.17 4.20 0.55
N PRO A 53 -25.41 5.52 0.71
CA PRO A 53 -24.71 6.35 1.69
C PRO A 53 -24.84 5.88 3.15
N GLY A 54 -25.77 4.97 3.45
CA GLY A 54 -25.99 4.38 4.77
C GLY A 54 -25.09 3.18 5.10
N ASP A 55 -24.37 2.62 4.11
CA ASP A 55 -23.60 1.38 4.31
C ASP A 55 -22.18 1.63 4.87
N ILE A 56 -21.90 2.83 5.41
CA ILE A 56 -20.58 3.29 5.86
C ILE A 56 -20.04 2.49 7.08
N HIS A 57 -20.82 1.57 7.64
CA HIS A 57 -20.49 0.79 8.83
C HIS A 57 -19.50 -0.38 8.61
N TRP A 58 -19.20 -0.75 7.36
CA TRP A 58 -18.31 -1.83 6.93
C TRP A 58 -16.85 -1.82 7.43
N PHE A 59 -16.28 -0.72 7.91
CA PHE A 59 -14.93 -0.74 8.51
C PHE A 59 -14.89 -1.25 9.96
N ALA A 60 -16.00 -1.80 10.47
CA ALA A 60 -16.15 -2.21 11.86
C ALA A 60 -15.42 -3.51 12.27
N GLY A 61 -14.62 -4.11 11.37
CA GLY A 61 -13.73 -5.25 11.66
C GLY A 61 -14.22 -6.58 11.11
N PHE A 62 -13.66 -7.69 11.59
CA PHE A 62 -14.01 -9.06 11.16
C PHE A 62 -14.84 -9.77 12.22
N ASN A 63 -15.85 -10.54 11.79
CA ASN A 63 -16.54 -11.51 12.63
C ASN A 63 -16.01 -12.92 12.31
N PHE A 64 -15.25 -13.48 13.25
CA PHE A 64 -14.68 -14.84 13.16
C PHE A 64 -15.64 -15.95 13.61
N ASN A 65 -16.85 -15.59 14.06
CA ASN A 65 -17.90 -16.54 14.40
C ASN A 65 -19.18 -16.23 13.59
N PRO A 66 -19.16 -16.46 12.28
CA PRO A 66 -20.32 -16.20 11.43
C PRO A 66 -21.45 -17.22 11.70
N PRO A 67 -22.70 -16.87 11.36
CA PRO A 67 -23.82 -17.81 11.47
C PRO A 67 -23.53 -19.09 10.68
N ALA A 68 -23.81 -20.25 11.30
CA ALA A 68 -23.53 -21.57 10.72
C ALA A 68 -24.18 -21.79 9.34
N SER A 69 -25.27 -21.07 9.04
CA SER A 69 -25.95 -21.07 7.74
C SER A 69 -25.10 -20.56 6.57
N THR A 70 -23.99 -19.86 6.83
CA THR A 70 -23.13 -19.28 5.79
C THR A 70 -22.03 -20.24 5.32
N GLY A 71 -21.70 -21.28 6.11
CA GLY A 71 -20.65 -22.26 5.77
C GLY A 71 -19.23 -21.68 5.69
N GLN A 72 -18.98 -20.50 6.26
CA GLN A 72 -17.71 -19.77 6.17
C GLN A 72 -17.04 -19.65 7.54
N SER A 73 -15.71 -19.48 7.53
CA SER A 73 -14.89 -19.37 8.75
C SER A 73 -14.82 -17.96 9.33
N PHE A 74 -15.12 -16.93 8.55
CA PHE A 74 -15.24 -15.54 9.00
C PHE A 74 -16.01 -14.71 7.97
N ILE A 75 -16.58 -13.58 8.40
CA ILE A 75 -17.27 -12.59 7.57
C ILE A 75 -16.79 -11.18 7.93
N TRP A 76 -16.63 -10.29 6.95
CA TRP A 76 -16.34 -8.89 7.22
C TRP A 76 -17.56 -8.18 7.80
N LYS A 77 -17.42 -7.59 8.98
CA LYS A 77 -18.54 -7.04 9.76
C LYS A 77 -19.10 -5.81 9.06
N GLY A 78 -20.38 -5.88 8.67
CA GLY A 78 -21.06 -4.81 7.95
C GLY A 78 -21.11 -4.98 6.44
N MET A 79 -20.45 -6.01 5.88
CA MET A 79 -20.62 -6.37 4.48
C MET A 79 -21.89 -7.25 4.33
N PRO A 80 -22.81 -6.94 3.39
CA PRO A 80 -23.95 -7.80 3.11
C PRO A 80 -23.51 -9.22 2.71
N THR A 81 -24.19 -10.26 3.20
CA THR A 81 -23.83 -11.66 2.95
C THR A 81 -23.68 -12.02 1.47
N PRO A 82 -24.56 -11.56 0.55
CA PRO A 82 -24.39 -11.83 -0.89
C PRO A 82 -23.09 -11.25 -1.44
N MET A 83 -22.75 -10.02 -1.04
CA MET A 83 -21.51 -9.36 -1.44
C MET A 83 -20.27 -10.06 -0.85
N TRP A 84 -20.35 -10.50 0.41
CA TRP A 84 -19.25 -11.24 1.02
C TRP A 84 -19.01 -12.58 0.33
N ASN A 85 -20.06 -13.28 -0.10
CA ASN A 85 -19.91 -14.51 -0.89
C ASN A 85 -19.17 -14.27 -2.21
N ASP A 86 -19.44 -13.14 -2.87
CA ASP A 86 -18.72 -12.73 -4.07
C ASP A 86 -17.28 -12.29 -3.77
N PHE A 87 -17.04 -11.68 -2.59
CA PHE A 87 -15.73 -11.17 -2.18
C PHE A 87 -14.79 -12.23 -1.61
N TYR A 88 -15.34 -13.26 -0.95
CA TYR A 88 -14.59 -14.29 -0.22
C TYR A 88 -13.47 -14.98 -1.05
N PRO A 89 -13.67 -15.30 -2.34
CA PRO A 89 -12.60 -15.84 -3.19
C PRO A 89 -11.43 -14.87 -3.36
N TYR A 90 -11.71 -13.56 -3.39
CA TYR A 90 -10.68 -12.53 -3.49
C TYR A 90 -9.89 -12.36 -2.19
N VAL A 91 -10.53 -12.50 -1.03
CA VAL A 91 -9.84 -12.42 0.28
C VAL A 91 -8.79 -13.50 0.41
N THR A 92 -9.17 -14.74 0.11
CA THR A 92 -8.31 -15.91 0.28
C THR A 92 -7.26 -16.04 -0.81
N GLY A 93 -7.61 -15.73 -2.06
CA GLY A 93 -6.72 -15.89 -3.22
C GLY A 93 -5.88 -14.66 -3.60
N ILE A 94 -6.33 -13.45 -3.28
CA ILE A 94 -5.72 -12.20 -3.78
C ILE A 94 -5.29 -11.26 -2.67
N LEU A 95 -6.16 -10.98 -1.69
CA LEU A 95 -5.90 -9.93 -0.69
C LEU A 95 -4.65 -10.21 0.16
N ILE A 96 -4.33 -11.49 0.37
CA ILE A 96 -3.12 -11.93 1.08
C ILE A 96 -1.85 -11.74 0.21
N PRO A 97 -1.75 -12.28 -1.02
CA PRO A 97 -0.55 -12.07 -1.84
C PRO A 97 -0.39 -10.65 -2.37
N LEU A 98 -1.46 -9.86 -2.46
CA LEU A 98 -1.46 -8.50 -3.00
C LEU A 98 -0.42 -7.56 -2.38
N PRO A 99 -0.40 -7.34 -1.05
CA PRO A 99 0.58 -6.45 -0.43
C PRO A 99 2.01 -6.99 -0.60
N ILE A 100 2.19 -8.31 -0.58
CA ILE A 100 3.51 -8.96 -0.69
C ILE A 100 4.09 -8.75 -2.09
N ILE A 101 3.32 -9.04 -3.14
CA ILE A 101 3.77 -8.91 -4.53
C ILE A 101 4.13 -7.44 -4.83
N ARG A 102 3.23 -6.50 -4.48
CA ARG A 102 3.46 -5.07 -4.73
C ARG A 102 4.66 -4.53 -3.95
N PHE A 103 4.78 -4.92 -2.68
CA PHE A 103 5.94 -4.56 -1.86
C PHE A 103 7.25 -5.08 -2.48
N LEU A 104 7.30 -6.35 -2.89
CA LEU A 104 8.48 -6.95 -3.52
C LEU A 104 8.87 -6.20 -4.80
N VAL A 105 7.91 -5.89 -5.67
CA VAL A 105 8.16 -5.17 -6.93
C VAL A 105 8.68 -3.75 -6.65
N MET A 106 8.05 -3.00 -5.75
CA MET A 106 8.49 -1.65 -5.41
C MET A 106 9.84 -1.62 -4.70
N SER A 107 10.11 -2.61 -3.86
CA SER A 107 11.40 -2.79 -3.20
C SER A 107 12.51 -3.10 -4.20
N ARG A 108 12.25 -3.96 -5.18
CA ARG A 108 13.20 -4.29 -6.26
C ARG A 108 13.54 -3.09 -7.13
N LEU A 109 12.58 -2.20 -7.38
CA LEU A 109 12.78 -0.96 -8.10
C LEU A 109 13.43 0.15 -7.23
N GLN A 110 13.74 -0.14 -5.97
CA GLN A 110 14.39 0.77 -5.02
C GLN A 110 13.58 2.03 -4.68
N LEU A 111 12.25 2.00 -4.83
CA LEU A 111 11.37 3.15 -4.54
C LEU A 111 11.35 3.55 -3.05
N TYR A 112 11.82 2.68 -2.15
CA TYR A 112 11.91 2.96 -0.71
C TYR A 112 13.23 3.63 -0.31
N ARG A 113 14.16 3.82 -1.26
CA ARG A 113 15.44 4.47 -1.00
C ARG A 113 15.30 5.97 -1.16
N ILE A 114 15.54 6.71 -0.09
CA ILE A 114 15.48 8.18 -0.08
C ILE A 114 16.65 8.72 -0.92
N ARG A 115 16.37 9.20 -2.15
CA ARG A 115 17.36 9.87 -3.03
C ARG A 115 17.36 11.39 -2.78
N GLY A 116 18.54 11.99 -2.86
CA GLY A 116 18.76 13.41 -2.55
C GLY A 116 18.29 14.40 -3.63
N GLU A 117 18.28 13.98 -4.89
CA GLU A 117 17.85 14.80 -6.04
C GLU A 117 16.41 14.45 -6.45
N ILE A 118 15.50 15.41 -6.29
CA ILE A 118 14.06 15.19 -6.22
C ILE A 118 13.40 15.53 -7.56
N SER A 119 13.38 14.59 -8.51
CA SER A 119 12.48 14.68 -9.68
C SER A 119 11.13 14.06 -9.30
N LEU A 120 10.05 14.86 -9.30
CA LEU A 120 8.67 14.36 -9.09
C LEU A 120 8.20 13.48 -10.24
N LEU A 121 8.66 13.80 -11.45
CA LEU A 121 8.30 13.04 -12.63
C LEU A 121 8.97 11.67 -12.64
N GLU A 122 10.25 11.60 -12.26
CA GLU A 122 10.99 10.32 -12.20
C GLU A 122 10.35 9.36 -11.20
N ASP A 123 10.04 9.83 -9.98
CA ASP A 123 9.34 9.01 -8.98
C ASP A 123 7.97 8.57 -9.45
N ALA A 124 7.22 9.44 -10.14
CA ALA A 124 5.91 9.09 -10.68
C ALA A 124 6.02 7.99 -11.75
N ILE A 125 7.04 8.06 -12.61
CA ILE A 125 7.32 7.05 -13.65
C ILE A 125 7.76 5.71 -13.01
N GLU A 126 8.67 5.75 -12.04
CA GLU A 126 9.11 4.54 -11.32
C GLU A 126 7.94 3.91 -10.55
N THR A 127 7.09 4.73 -9.92
CA THR A 127 5.87 4.29 -9.23
C THR A 127 4.86 3.69 -10.20
N PHE A 128 4.61 4.35 -11.33
CA PHE A 128 3.76 3.85 -12.40
C PHE A 128 4.22 2.46 -12.86
N ARG A 129 5.52 2.31 -13.12
CA ARG A 129 6.12 1.03 -13.53
C ARG A 129 5.94 -0.04 -12.45
N GLY A 130 6.23 0.30 -11.19
CA GLY A 130 6.11 -0.63 -10.07
C GLY A 130 4.69 -1.11 -9.82
N VAL A 131 3.73 -0.17 -9.77
CA VAL A 131 2.31 -0.49 -9.59
C VAL A 131 1.81 -1.32 -10.77
N THR A 132 2.16 -0.96 -12.01
CA THR A 132 1.72 -1.69 -13.20
C THR A 132 2.25 -3.12 -13.23
N ILE A 133 3.55 -3.32 -13.00
CA ILE A 133 4.14 -4.67 -12.94
C ILE A 133 3.51 -5.48 -11.79
N GLY A 134 3.35 -4.87 -10.61
CA GLY A 134 2.72 -5.51 -9.47
C GLY A 134 1.27 -5.93 -9.75
N SER A 135 0.48 -5.08 -10.40
CA SER A 135 -0.89 -5.37 -10.81
C SER A 135 -0.97 -6.47 -11.86
N ILE A 136 -0.08 -6.49 -12.86
CA ILE A 136 -0.03 -7.55 -13.87
C ILE A 136 0.30 -8.90 -13.21
N LEU A 137 1.31 -8.94 -12.33
CA LEU A 137 1.65 -10.16 -11.58
C LEU A 137 0.48 -10.64 -10.71
N LEU A 138 -0.23 -9.71 -10.08
CA LEU A 138 -1.42 -10.01 -9.30
C LEU A 138 -2.52 -10.65 -10.15
N ILE A 139 -2.78 -10.10 -11.32
CA ILE A 139 -3.73 -10.66 -12.28
C ILE A 139 -3.31 -12.08 -12.65
N VAL A 140 -2.03 -12.30 -12.99
CA VAL A 140 -1.51 -13.64 -13.32
C VAL A 140 -1.70 -14.62 -12.15
N VAL A 141 -1.37 -14.21 -10.93
CA VAL A 141 -1.55 -15.04 -9.72
C VAL A 141 -3.01 -15.34 -9.47
N ALA A 142 -3.89 -14.35 -9.60
CA ALA A 142 -5.33 -14.50 -9.44
C ALA A 142 -5.91 -15.53 -10.41
N PHE A 143 -5.51 -15.44 -11.68
CA PHE A 143 -5.95 -16.40 -12.71
C PHE A 143 -5.31 -17.79 -12.53
N SER A 144 -4.07 -17.86 -12.04
CA SER A 144 -3.37 -19.14 -11.83
C SER A 144 -3.91 -19.91 -10.61
N LEU A 145 -4.19 -19.22 -9.50
CA LEU A 145 -4.80 -19.82 -8.30
C LEU A 145 -6.29 -20.14 -8.49
N GLY A 146 -6.96 -19.46 -9.42
CA GLY A 146 -8.36 -19.72 -9.78
C GLY A 146 -8.62 -21.08 -10.45
N GLY A 147 -7.57 -21.78 -10.91
CA GLY A 147 -7.54 -23.23 -11.14
C GLY A 147 -8.79 -23.88 -11.76
N GLY A 148 -9.39 -23.29 -12.80
CA GLY A 148 -10.52 -23.89 -13.54
C GLY A 148 -11.82 -24.13 -12.74
N ARG A 149 -11.92 -23.65 -11.49
CA ARG A 149 -13.13 -23.77 -10.68
C ARG A 149 -13.98 -22.51 -10.85
N GLY A 150 -14.94 -22.59 -11.76
CA GLY A 150 -16.02 -21.61 -11.91
C GLY A 150 -15.64 -20.42 -12.79
N GLU A 151 -15.67 -20.62 -14.11
CA GLU A 151 -15.55 -19.59 -15.14
C GLU A 151 -16.59 -18.46 -15.03
N THR A 152 -17.50 -18.46 -14.06
CA THR A 152 -18.56 -17.44 -13.96
C THR A 152 -18.35 -16.41 -12.85
N GLN A 153 -17.68 -16.73 -11.73
CA GLN A 153 -17.58 -15.82 -10.58
C GLN A 153 -16.39 -14.84 -10.66
N LEU A 154 -15.23 -15.28 -11.12
CA LEU A 154 -14.06 -14.39 -11.32
C LEU A 154 -14.19 -13.51 -12.58
N LEU A 155 -15.10 -13.86 -13.50
CA LEU A 155 -15.28 -13.22 -14.80
C LEU A 155 -16.09 -11.92 -14.70
N THR A 156 -17.07 -11.83 -13.78
CA THR A 156 -17.86 -10.61 -13.53
C THR A 156 -17.03 -9.50 -12.86
N SER A 157 -16.03 -9.84 -12.05
CA SER A 157 -15.21 -8.88 -11.31
C SER A 157 -13.86 -8.54 -11.96
N ARG A 158 -13.73 -8.74 -13.29
CA ARG A 158 -12.53 -8.30 -14.04
C ARG A 158 -12.32 -6.79 -14.00
N ARG A 159 -13.39 -6.03 -13.78
CA ARG A 159 -13.36 -4.55 -13.63
C ARG A 159 -12.63 -4.11 -12.36
N VAL A 160 -12.52 -4.99 -11.35
CA VAL A 160 -11.87 -4.66 -10.07
C VAL A 160 -10.40 -4.38 -10.25
N PHE A 161 -9.70 -5.12 -11.11
CA PHE A 161 -8.26 -4.94 -11.29
C PHE A 161 -7.87 -3.59 -11.91
N PRO A 162 -8.52 -3.09 -12.99
CA PRO A 162 -8.27 -1.74 -13.49
C PRO A 162 -8.58 -0.64 -12.46
N VAL A 163 -9.69 -0.75 -11.73
CA VAL A 163 -10.08 0.26 -10.73
C VAL A 163 -9.11 0.26 -9.54
N ASP A 164 -8.74 -0.91 -9.04
CA ASP A 164 -7.70 -1.07 -8.01
C ASP A 164 -6.35 -0.49 -8.49
N TRP A 165 -5.95 -0.78 -9.73
CA TRP A 165 -4.73 -0.20 -10.31
C TRP A 165 -4.78 1.34 -10.32
N MET A 166 -5.90 1.95 -10.75
CA MET A 166 -6.05 3.41 -10.76
C MET A 166 -5.98 4.01 -9.34
N ILE A 167 -6.70 3.43 -8.39
CA ILE A 167 -6.74 3.91 -6.99
C ILE A 167 -5.39 3.72 -6.31
N CYS A 168 -4.76 2.55 -6.49
CA CYS A 168 -3.45 2.24 -5.94
C CYS A 168 -2.38 3.19 -6.51
N MET A 169 -2.40 3.43 -7.83
CA MET A 169 -1.47 4.34 -8.48
C MET A 169 -1.64 5.77 -7.96
N ALA A 170 -2.88 6.28 -7.92
CA ALA A 170 -3.18 7.60 -7.38
C ALA A 170 -2.76 7.72 -5.90
N GLY A 171 -3.03 6.69 -5.09
CA GLY A 171 -2.64 6.62 -3.69
C GLY A 171 -1.14 6.65 -3.49
N CYS A 172 -0.38 5.83 -4.22
CA CYS A 172 1.08 5.75 -4.12
C CYS A 172 1.80 7.00 -4.64
N ILE A 173 1.30 7.62 -5.72
CA ILE A 173 1.84 8.89 -6.21
C ILE A 173 1.51 10.01 -5.22
N GLY A 174 0.27 10.05 -4.73
CA GLY A 174 -0.20 11.02 -3.75
C GLY A 174 0.57 10.93 -2.43
N SER A 175 0.78 9.73 -1.90
CA SER A 175 1.56 9.52 -0.66
C SER A 175 2.99 10.04 -0.84
N ARG A 176 3.66 9.69 -1.94
CA ARG A 176 5.02 10.18 -2.24
C ARG A 176 5.07 11.70 -2.39
N ALA A 177 4.09 12.30 -3.05
CA ALA A 177 3.99 13.75 -3.16
C ALA A 177 3.86 14.41 -1.78
N LEU A 178 3.00 13.87 -0.90
CA LEU A 178 2.83 14.33 0.48
C LEU A 178 4.10 14.19 1.33
N PHE A 179 4.77 13.04 1.25
CA PHE A 179 6.05 12.84 1.94
C PHE A 179 7.10 13.86 1.47
N ARG A 180 7.15 14.15 0.17
CA ARG A 180 8.07 15.14 -0.39
C ARG A 180 7.74 16.57 0.01
N THR A 181 6.46 16.95 0.06
CA THR A 181 6.09 18.28 0.58
C THR A 181 6.42 18.41 2.06
N ALA A 182 6.20 17.35 2.85
CA ALA A 182 6.61 17.30 4.26
C ALA A 182 8.14 17.43 4.42
N GLN A 183 8.93 16.72 3.61
CA GLN A 183 10.39 16.83 3.61
C GLN A 183 10.86 18.25 3.22
N LYS A 184 10.26 18.87 2.20
CA LYS A 184 10.58 20.25 1.81
C LYS A 184 10.24 21.24 2.94
N GLY A 185 9.11 21.05 3.62
CA GLY A 185 8.71 21.85 4.78
C GLY A 185 9.68 21.73 5.94
N ALA A 186 10.06 20.50 6.30
CA ALA A 186 11.02 20.24 7.37
C ALA A 186 12.41 20.80 7.05
N ARG A 187 12.88 20.74 5.79
CA ARG A 187 14.13 21.39 5.36
C ARG A 187 14.08 22.91 5.54
N ARG A 188 12.95 23.55 5.22
CA ARG A 188 12.76 25.00 5.44
C ARG A 188 12.78 25.37 6.93
N ALA A 189 12.37 24.46 7.81
CA ALA A 189 12.45 24.60 9.25
C ALA A 189 13.84 24.26 9.85
N GLY A 190 14.86 24.01 9.00
CA GLY A 190 16.22 23.68 9.44
C GLY A 190 16.45 22.20 9.79
N HIS A 191 15.45 21.33 9.62
CA HIS A 191 15.60 19.89 9.82
C HIS A 191 16.02 19.20 8.51
N ASN A 192 17.29 18.82 8.40
CA ASN A 192 17.80 18.11 7.23
C ASN A 192 17.48 16.60 7.30
N LEU A 193 16.52 16.18 6.49
CA LEU A 193 16.06 14.79 6.35
C LEU A 193 16.81 13.98 5.28
N ALA A 194 17.75 14.61 4.57
CA ALA A 194 18.59 13.89 3.62
C ALA A 194 19.73 13.20 4.40
N PRO A 195 19.95 11.89 4.24
CA PRO A 195 21.23 11.31 4.62
C PRO A 195 22.30 11.98 3.77
N VAL A 196 23.23 12.68 4.42
CA VAL A 196 24.48 13.11 3.80
C VAL A 196 25.30 11.83 3.71
N ILE A 197 25.57 11.38 2.49
CA ILE A 197 26.56 10.33 2.23
C ILE A 197 27.92 11.03 2.16
#